data_AF-A0A838S1A7-F1
#
_entry.id   AF-A0A838S1A7-F1
#
_cell.length_a   1.000
_cell.length_b   1.000
_cell.length_c   1.000
_cell.angle_alpha   90.00
_cell.angle_beta   90.00
_cell.angle_gamma   90.00
#
_symmetry.space_group_name_H-M   'P 1'
#
loop_
_entity.id
_entity.type
_entity.pdbx_description
1 polymer ?
#
loop_
_entity_poly.entity_id
_entity_poly.type
_entity_poly.pdbx_seq_one_letter_code
_entity_poly.pdbx_strand_id
1 'polypeptide(L)'
;MRAERIKNPRIAASVVRVPGRAPQWVIPTVKLALVVGDALIAAFSFVGAFYFREGASVFERTANGGLMWNQEFAPYGALLLFVVLIRLLVLQYHDLYRLRGEFSFFDDAIRLFKSIAIGSLLIVAAAFLYRGGFQYRAFSYARAVFVLDFLLSFAGVVTLRLLVRSLQMFARQRQLNLIPTLVVGQGPEAALCIKE
;
A
#
# COMPACT_ATOMS: atom_id res chain seq x y z
N MET A 1 26.86 -58.10 -2.56
CA MET A 1 25.57 -57.38 -2.37
C MET A 1 25.33 -56.54 -3.62
N ARG A 2 24.31 -56.87 -4.42
CA ARG A 2 23.90 -56.06 -5.58
C ARG A 2 23.03 -54.92 -5.05
N ALA A 3 23.46 -53.67 -5.27
CA ALA A 3 22.63 -52.51 -4.98
C ALA A 3 21.41 -52.53 -5.92
N GLU A 4 20.24 -52.80 -5.38
CA GLU A 4 18.97 -52.63 -6.12
C GLU A 4 18.82 -51.17 -6.51
N ARG A 5 18.79 -50.91 -7.81
CA ARG A 5 18.58 -49.58 -8.38
C ARG A 5 17.12 -49.22 -8.15
N ILE A 6 16.84 -48.45 -7.10
CA ILE A 6 15.50 -47.90 -6.81
C ILE A 6 15.05 -47.13 -8.05
N LYS A 7 14.09 -47.71 -8.80
CA LYS A 7 13.43 -47.04 -9.91
C LYS A 7 12.56 -45.94 -9.32
N ASN A 8 13.06 -44.71 -9.27
CA ASN A 8 12.23 -43.55 -8.97
C ASN A 8 11.17 -43.42 -10.07
N PRO A 9 9.87 -43.66 -9.79
CA PRO A 9 8.85 -43.35 -10.77
C PRO A 9 8.92 -41.85 -11.04
N ARG A 10 9.11 -41.48 -12.30
CA ARG A 10 9.01 -40.07 -12.72
C ARG A 10 7.56 -39.66 -12.53
N ILE A 11 7.24 -39.11 -11.36
CA ILE A 11 5.93 -38.53 -11.09
C ILE A 11 5.74 -37.41 -12.12
N ALA A 12 4.72 -37.55 -12.97
CA ALA A 12 4.41 -36.55 -13.97
C ALA A 12 4.07 -35.24 -13.25
N ALA A 13 4.68 -34.12 -13.68
CA ALA A 13 4.46 -32.80 -13.08
C ALA A 13 2.97 -32.37 -13.08
N SER A 14 2.14 -33.00 -13.90
CA SER A 14 0.68 -32.83 -13.92
C SER A 14 -0.01 -33.33 -12.65
N VAL A 15 0.55 -34.30 -11.92
CA VAL A 15 0.00 -34.83 -10.66
C VAL A 15 0.11 -33.81 -9.51
N VAL A 16 1.04 -32.86 -9.61
CA VAL A 16 1.28 -31.79 -8.63
C VAL A 16 0.60 -30.48 -9.04
N ARG A 17 -0.40 -30.51 -9.93
CA ARG A 17 -1.16 -29.30 -10.29
C ARG A 17 -2.14 -28.95 -9.17
N VAL A 18 -1.81 -27.90 -8.42
CA VAL A 18 -2.71 -27.27 -7.45
C VAL A 18 -3.96 -26.75 -8.17
N PRO A 19 -5.18 -27.14 -7.74
CA PRO A 19 -6.41 -26.93 -8.51
C PRO A 19 -6.90 -25.47 -8.56
N GLY A 20 -6.26 -24.52 -7.88
CA GLY A 20 -6.76 -23.15 -7.72
C GLY A 20 -5.76 -22.05 -8.04
N ARG A 21 -5.11 -22.04 -9.21
CA ARG A 21 -4.22 -20.91 -9.59
C ARG A 21 -5.06 -19.74 -10.10
N ALA A 22 -4.98 -18.60 -9.41
CA ALA A 22 -5.62 -17.37 -9.87
C ALA A 22 -5.09 -16.97 -11.27
N PRO A 23 -5.94 -16.40 -12.15
CA PRO A 23 -5.50 -15.89 -13.45
C PRO A 23 -4.30 -14.96 -13.31
N GLN A 24 -3.36 -15.01 -14.26
CA GLN A 24 -2.11 -14.23 -14.20
C GLN A 24 -2.34 -12.71 -14.13
N TRP A 25 -3.50 -12.24 -14.59
CA TRP A 25 -3.93 -10.85 -14.56
C TRP A 25 -4.40 -10.36 -13.18
N VAL A 26 -4.75 -11.25 -12.25
CA VAL A 26 -5.28 -10.84 -10.94
C VAL A 26 -4.25 -10.08 -10.12
N ILE A 27 -2.99 -10.56 -10.11
CA ILE A 27 -1.92 -9.92 -9.34
C ILE A 27 -1.63 -8.48 -9.82
N PRO A 28 -1.41 -8.21 -11.12
CA PRO A 28 -1.19 -6.84 -11.58
C PRO A 28 -2.42 -5.96 -11.38
N THR A 29 -3.66 -6.48 -11.54
CA THR A 29 -4.88 -5.70 -11.25
C THR A 29 -4.98 -5.31 -9.78
N VAL A 30 -4.72 -6.24 -8.85
CA VAL A 30 -4.74 -5.93 -7.40
C VAL A 30 -3.65 -4.92 -7.05
N LYS A 31 -2.46 -5.03 -7.63
CA LYS A 31 -1.39 -4.05 -7.43
C LYS A 31 -1.78 -2.66 -7.95
N LEU A 32 -2.37 -2.59 -9.15
CA LEU A 32 -2.84 -1.33 -9.71
C LEU A 32 -3.93 -0.72 -8.82
N ALA A 33 -4.90 -1.52 -8.38
CA ALA A 33 -5.96 -1.07 -7.47
C ALA A 33 -5.39 -0.57 -6.14
N LEU A 34 -4.35 -1.21 -5.61
CA LEU A 34 -3.64 -0.75 -4.41
C LEU A 34 -2.96 0.60 -4.63
N VAL A 35 -2.23 0.76 -5.73
CA VAL A 35 -1.56 2.04 -6.07
C VAL A 35 -2.58 3.16 -6.22
N VAL A 36 -3.68 2.90 -6.94
CA VAL A 36 -4.79 3.87 -7.10
C VAL A 36 -5.43 4.17 -5.74
N GLY A 37 -5.69 3.15 -4.93
CA GLY A 37 -6.23 3.32 -3.57
C GLY A 37 -5.34 4.18 -2.68
N ASP A 38 -4.03 3.93 -2.69
CA ASP A 38 -3.06 4.71 -1.92
C ASP A 38 -2.96 6.16 -2.44
N ALA A 39 -3.06 6.39 -3.75
CA ALA A 39 -3.08 7.72 -4.35
C ALA A 39 -4.32 8.51 -3.92
N LEU A 40 -5.50 7.86 -3.94
CA LEU A 40 -6.75 8.46 -3.50
C LEU A 40 -6.71 8.75 -1.99
N ILE A 41 -6.21 7.82 -1.17
CA ILE A 41 -6.04 8.04 0.27
C ILE A 41 -5.11 9.23 0.51
N ALA A 42 -3.98 9.31 -0.20
CA ALA A 42 -3.05 10.44 -0.07
C ALA A 42 -3.73 11.78 -0.40
N ALA A 43 -4.46 11.85 -1.52
CA ALA A 43 -5.15 13.06 -1.94
C ALA A 43 -6.29 13.44 -0.96
N PHE A 44 -7.16 12.50 -0.63
CA PHE A 44 -8.32 12.76 0.24
C PHE A 44 -7.90 13.02 1.69
N SER A 45 -6.84 12.40 2.19
CA SER A 45 -6.33 12.68 3.54
C SER A 45 -5.81 14.10 3.64
N PHE A 46 -5.10 14.58 2.63
CA PHE A 46 -4.55 15.94 2.63
C PHE A 46 -5.64 17.01 2.45
N VAL A 47 -6.56 16.79 1.51
CA VAL A 47 -7.72 17.67 1.30
C VAL A 47 -8.63 17.67 2.53
N GLY A 48 -8.90 16.49 3.08
CA GLY A 48 -9.69 16.33 4.30
C GLY A 48 -9.04 17.00 5.50
N ALA A 49 -7.72 16.90 5.65
CA ALA A 49 -6.97 17.57 6.72
C ALA A 49 -7.10 19.09 6.66
N PHE A 50 -7.06 19.69 5.46
CA PHE A 50 -7.36 21.10 5.27
C PHE A 50 -8.79 21.43 5.69
N TYR A 51 -9.76 20.67 5.17
CA TYR A 51 -11.19 20.88 5.45
C TYR A 51 -11.50 20.82 6.95
N PHE A 52 -10.98 19.81 7.66
CA PHE A 52 -11.18 19.69 9.11
C PHE A 52 -10.48 20.78 9.92
N ARG A 53 -9.35 21.32 9.42
CA ARG A 53 -8.57 22.31 10.14
C ARG A 53 -9.08 23.73 9.96
N GLU A 54 -9.37 24.13 8.72
CA GLU A 54 -9.76 25.50 8.38
C GLU A 54 -11.28 25.65 8.33
N GLY A 55 -12.04 24.56 8.18
CA GLY A 55 -13.51 24.62 8.06
C GLY A 55 -14.00 25.27 6.75
N ALA A 56 -13.07 25.66 5.87
CA ALA A 56 -13.35 26.32 4.60
C ALA A 56 -13.60 25.30 3.48
N SER A 57 -14.45 25.68 2.53
CA SER A 57 -14.65 24.88 1.33
C SER A 57 -13.39 24.89 0.46
N VAL A 58 -13.03 23.72 -0.07
CA VAL A 58 -11.89 23.53 -0.98
C VAL A 58 -12.09 24.26 -2.30
N PHE A 59 -13.35 24.36 -2.74
CA PHE A 59 -13.73 24.99 -3.98
C PHE A 59 -14.68 26.15 -3.72
N GLU A 60 -14.52 27.21 -4.51
CA GLU A 60 -15.45 28.33 -4.60
C GLU A 60 -16.06 28.35 -6.00
N ARG A 61 -17.33 28.78 -6.08
CA ARG A 61 -18.01 28.99 -7.36
C ARG A 61 -17.68 30.38 -7.87
N THR A 62 -17.08 30.45 -9.06
CA THR A 62 -16.86 31.71 -9.78
C THR A 62 -18.20 32.29 -10.24
N ALA A 63 -18.26 33.61 -10.45
CA ALA A 63 -19.43 34.29 -11.01
C ALA A 63 -19.94 33.68 -12.34
N ASN A 64 -19.06 33.03 -13.09
CA ASN A 64 -19.36 32.36 -14.37
C ASN A 64 -19.80 30.88 -14.20
N GLY A 65 -20.01 30.41 -12.96
CA GLY A 65 -20.37 29.00 -12.66
C GLY A 65 -19.20 28.01 -12.65
N GLY A 66 -17.97 28.48 -12.88
CA GLY A 66 -16.76 27.66 -12.78
C GLY A 66 -16.41 27.26 -11.34
N LEU A 67 -15.75 26.13 -11.17
CA LEU A 67 -15.16 25.70 -9.90
C LEU A 67 -13.69 26.11 -9.88
N MET A 68 -13.31 26.95 -8.93
CA MET A 68 -11.92 27.33 -8.69
C MET A 68 -11.53 26.92 -7.27
N TRP A 69 -10.24 26.72 -7.03
CA TRP A 69 -9.74 26.55 -5.67
C TRP A 69 -10.00 27.81 -4.87
N ASN A 70 -10.45 27.63 -3.64
CA ASN A 70 -10.48 28.71 -2.66
C ASN A 70 -9.06 29.29 -2.54
N GLN A 71 -8.94 30.62 -2.39
CA GLN A 71 -7.64 31.29 -2.21
C GLN A 71 -6.85 30.73 -1.03
N GLU A 72 -7.53 30.31 0.03
CA GLU A 72 -6.90 29.68 1.20
C GLU A 72 -6.37 28.28 0.89
N PHE A 73 -7.04 27.54 0.00
CA PHE A 73 -6.64 26.19 -0.39
C PHE A 73 -5.62 26.18 -1.54
N ALA A 74 -5.59 27.20 -2.40
CA ALA A 74 -4.73 27.26 -3.57
C ALA A 74 -3.26 26.87 -3.33
N PRO A 75 -2.57 27.35 -2.27
CA PRO A 75 -1.19 26.92 -1.97
C PRO A 75 -1.09 25.44 -1.57
N TYR A 76 -2.10 24.90 -0.87
CA TYR A 76 -2.18 23.47 -0.54
C TYR A 76 -2.49 22.62 -1.78
N GLY A 77 -3.37 23.08 -2.66
CA GLY A 77 -3.70 22.40 -3.91
C GLY A 77 -2.47 22.22 -4.81
N ALA A 78 -1.58 23.22 -4.87
CA ALA A 78 -0.31 23.10 -5.60
C ALA A 78 0.61 22.01 -5.02
N LEU A 79 0.56 21.77 -3.70
CA LEU A 79 1.32 20.70 -3.04
C LEU A 79 0.72 19.31 -3.24
N LEU A 80 -0.55 19.20 -3.64
CA LEU A 80 -1.27 17.93 -3.73
C LEU A 80 -0.57 16.93 -4.65
N LEU A 81 -0.03 17.40 -5.79
CA LEU A 81 0.74 16.54 -6.69
C LEU A 81 1.99 15.98 -6.00
N PHE A 82 2.74 16.80 -5.27
CA PHE A 82 3.91 16.36 -4.52
C PHE A 82 3.53 15.40 -3.40
N VAL A 83 2.42 15.66 -2.70
CA VAL A 83 1.89 14.78 -1.65
C VAL A 83 1.63 13.38 -2.19
N VAL A 84 0.90 13.28 -3.30
CA VAL A 84 0.59 11.98 -3.91
C VAL A 84 1.86 11.29 -4.40
N LEU A 85 2.73 12.00 -5.13
CA LEU A 85 3.95 11.41 -5.69
C LEU A 85 4.92 10.92 -4.60
N ILE A 86 5.23 11.76 -3.60
CA ILE A 86 6.12 11.39 -2.50
C ILE A 86 5.56 10.17 -1.77
N ARG A 87 4.25 10.15 -1.49
CA ARG A 87 3.63 9.08 -0.73
C ARG A 87 3.64 7.75 -1.49
N LEU A 88 3.33 7.76 -2.79
CA LEU A 88 3.43 6.57 -3.63
C LEU A 88 4.87 6.06 -3.73
N LEU A 89 5.85 6.94 -3.92
CA LEU A 89 7.26 6.59 -4.02
C LEU A 89 7.80 5.97 -2.73
N VAL A 90 7.45 6.53 -1.56
CA VAL A 90 7.90 5.98 -0.27
C VAL A 90 7.25 4.63 0.02
N LEU A 91 5.95 4.47 -0.26
CA LEU A 91 5.27 3.18 -0.15
C LEU A 91 5.89 2.13 -1.08
N GLN A 92 6.30 2.54 -2.28
CA GLN A 92 6.99 1.68 -3.23
C GLN A 92 8.40 1.32 -2.74
N TYR A 93 9.15 2.29 -2.21
CA TYR A 93 10.50 2.08 -1.69
C TYR A 93 10.54 1.06 -0.54
N HIS A 94 9.51 1.07 0.32
CA HIS A 94 9.36 0.08 1.38
C HIS A 94 8.70 -1.23 0.91
N ASP A 95 8.61 -1.48 -0.40
CA ASP A 95 8.14 -2.74 -0.98
C ASP A 95 6.71 -3.14 -0.52
N LEU A 96 5.89 -2.18 -0.08
CA LEU A 96 4.53 -2.45 0.45
C LEU A 96 3.54 -2.96 -0.61
N TYR A 97 3.94 -2.96 -1.88
CA TYR A 97 3.18 -3.55 -2.99
C TYR A 97 3.57 -5.00 -3.32
N ARG A 98 4.54 -5.58 -2.60
CA ARG A 98 4.89 -7.00 -2.74
C ARG A 98 3.91 -7.87 -1.94
N LEU A 99 2.97 -8.48 -2.65
CA LEU A 99 1.97 -9.40 -2.10
C LEU A 99 2.54 -10.83 -1.84
N ARG A 100 3.77 -10.95 -1.31
CA ARG A 100 4.42 -12.26 -1.04
C ARG A 100 4.35 -12.61 0.45
N GLY A 101 4.07 -13.89 0.72
CA GLY A 101 3.67 -14.39 2.03
C GLY A 101 4.82 -14.87 2.90
N GLU A 102 4.94 -14.22 4.05
CA GLU A 102 4.92 -14.74 5.43
C GLU A 102 4.24 -13.63 6.25
N PHE A 103 3.21 -13.95 7.03
CA PHE A 103 2.39 -12.92 7.69
C PHE A 103 3.03 -12.50 9.02
N SER A 104 3.93 -11.52 9.01
CA SER A 104 4.35 -10.83 10.24
C SER A 104 3.57 -9.51 10.38
N PHE A 105 2.54 -9.50 11.23
CA PHE A 105 1.73 -8.31 11.47
C PHE A 105 2.57 -7.16 12.06
N PHE A 106 3.50 -7.48 12.94
CA PHE A 106 4.34 -6.48 13.61
C PHE A 106 5.36 -5.86 12.66
N ASP A 107 6.10 -6.66 11.89
CA ASP A 107 7.09 -6.13 10.96
C ASP A 107 6.46 -5.25 9.89
N ASP A 108 5.28 -5.67 9.40
CA ASP A 108 4.54 -4.87 8.42
C ASP A 108 3.99 -3.58 9.01
N ALA A 109 3.52 -3.59 10.28
CA ALA A 109 3.07 -2.38 10.95
C ALA A 109 4.22 -1.39 11.14
N ILE A 110 5.40 -1.85 11.57
CA ILE A 110 6.59 -1.02 11.73
C ILE A 110 7.02 -0.44 10.38
N ARG A 111 7.04 -1.27 9.33
CA ARG A 111 7.38 -0.83 7.97
C ARG A 111 6.40 0.22 7.46
N LEU A 112 5.11 0.01 7.67
CA LEU A 112 4.06 0.93 7.28
C LEU A 112 4.18 2.26 8.02
N PHE A 113 4.32 2.23 9.35
CA PHE A 113 4.52 3.42 10.16
C PHE A 113 5.74 4.23 9.70
N LYS A 114 6.89 3.55 9.52
CA LYS A 114 8.12 4.17 9.01
C LYS A 114 7.90 4.83 7.65
N SER A 115 7.20 4.15 6.74
CA SER A 115 6.90 4.68 5.40
C SER A 115 6.07 5.95 5.46
N ILE A 116 5.02 5.97 6.29
CA ILE A 116 4.11 7.11 6.39
C ILE A 116 4.78 8.27 7.12
N ALA A 117 5.59 7.99 8.15
CA ALA A 117 6.38 8.99 8.85
C ALA A 117 7.40 9.66 7.93
N ILE A 118 8.19 8.86 7.18
CA ILE A 118 9.17 9.39 6.21
C ILE A 118 8.47 10.19 5.11
N GLY A 119 7.38 9.66 4.54
CA GLY A 119 6.61 10.36 3.51
C GLY A 119 6.08 11.70 3.99
N SER A 120 5.58 11.76 5.22
CA SER A 120 5.05 13.00 5.80
C SER A 120 6.16 14.02 6.09
N LEU A 121 7.33 13.56 6.55
CA LEU A 121 8.50 14.43 6.72
C LEU A 121 8.97 15.01 5.38
N LEU A 122 9.01 14.18 4.32
CA LEU A 122 9.35 14.63 2.97
C LEU A 122 8.33 15.62 2.41
N ILE A 123 7.04 15.44 2.67
CA ILE A 123 5.99 16.39 2.29
C ILE A 123 6.16 17.73 2.98
N VAL A 124 6.45 17.73 4.29
CA VAL A 124 6.75 18.95 5.02
C VAL A 124 7.99 19.64 4.43
N ALA A 125 9.06 18.90 4.15
CA ALA A 125 10.25 19.44 3.49
C ALA A 125 9.93 20.02 2.09
N ALA A 126 9.10 19.34 1.30
CA ALA A 126 8.65 19.82 -0.01
C ALA A 126 7.82 21.11 0.12
N ALA A 127 6.94 21.20 1.11
CA ALA A 127 6.15 22.41 1.40
C ALA A 127 7.05 23.59 1.77
N PHE A 128 8.09 23.37 2.59
CA PHE A 128 9.08 24.39 2.92
C PHE A 128 9.92 24.83 1.72
N LEU A 129 10.36 23.88 0.89
CA LEU A 129 11.13 24.19 -0.33
C LEU A 129 10.28 24.97 -1.34
N TYR A 130 9.03 24.55 -1.54
CA TYR A 130 8.08 25.23 -2.43
C TYR A 130 7.78 26.65 -1.95
N ARG A 131 7.63 26.84 -0.63
CA ARG A 131 7.52 28.16 0.01
C ARG A 131 8.75 29.02 -0.22
N GLY A 132 9.96 28.47 -0.07
CA GLY A 132 11.21 29.21 -0.23
C GLY A 132 11.50 29.60 -1.69
N GLY A 133 11.10 28.75 -2.64
CA GLY A 133 11.43 28.91 -4.07
C GLY A 133 10.43 29.70 -4.92
N PHE A 134 9.11 29.61 -4.67
CA PHE A 134 8.06 30.02 -5.62
C PHE A 134 7.02 31.03 -5.06
N GLN A 135 5.94 31.27 -5.81
CA GLN A 135 4.93 32.35 -5.70
C GLN A 135 4.29 32.59 -4.30
N TYR A 136 4.40 31.67 -3.34
CA TYR A 136 3.71 31.74 -2.04
C TYR A 136 4.64 31.99 -0.83
N ARG A 137 5.69 32.82 -0.97
CA ARG A 137 6.68 33.09 0.11
C ARG A 137 6.07 33.57 1.43
N ALA A 138 5.02 34.40 1.35
CA ALA A 138 4.36 34.99 2.51
C ALA A 138 3.33 34.07 3.18
N PHE A 139 2.94 32.96 2.56
CA PHE A 139 1.90 32.08 3.09
C PHE A 139 2.43 31.20 4.23
N SER A 140 1.74 31.17 5.37
CA SER A 140 2.12 30.36 6.52
C SER A 140 1.26 29.11 6.60
N TYR A 141 1.82 27.97 6.20
CA TYR A 141 1.10 26.70 6.29
C TYR A 141 0.81 26.32 7.76
N ALA A 142 -0.45 25.99 8.04
CA ALA A 142 -0.86 25.45 9.33
C ALA A 142 -0.23 24.07 9.57
N ARG A 143 0.65 23.96 10.57
CA ARG A 143 1.33 22.71 10.97
C ARG A 143 0.34 21.59 11.29
N ALA A 144 -0.82 21.94 11.85
CA ALA A 144 -1.88 21.02 12.18
C ALA A 144 -2.44 20.28 10.95
N VAL A 145 -2.45 20.89 9.76
CA VAL A 145 -2.89 20.22 8.52
C VAL A 145 -1.99 19.04 8.20
N PHE A 146 -0.66 19.18 8.34
CA PHE A 146 0.26 18.08 8.10
C PHE A 146 0.15 16.96 9.14
N VAL A 147 -0.14 17.31 10.40
CA VAL A 147 -0.39 16.31 11.45
C VAL A 147 -1.68 15.54 11.19
N LEU A 148 -2.75 16.24 10.81
CA LEU A 148 -4.03 15.61 10.45
C LEU A 148 -3.90 14.76 9.19
N ASP A 149 -3.18 15.24 8.17
CA ASP A 149 -2.88 14.45 6.96
C ASP A 149 -2.12 13.16 7.31
N PHE A 150 -1.12 13.25 8.19
CA PHE A 150 -0.40 12.08 8.69
C PHE A 150 -1.34 11.07 9.35
N LEU A 151 -2.23 11.52 10.26
CA LEU A 151 -3.15 10.63 10.97
C LEU A 151 -4.19 10.01 10.02
N LEU A 152 -4.81 10.81 9.15
CA LEU A 152 -5.80 10.36 8.18
C LEU A 152 -5.18 9.40 7.16
N SER A 153 -3.99 9.72 6.65
CA SER A 153 -3.28 8.86 5.72
C SER A 153 -2.82 7.56 6.40
N PHE A 154 -2.36 7.62 7.65
CA PHE A 154 -1.99 6.44 8.42
C PHE A 154 -3.19 5.51 8.58
N ALA A 155 -4.31 6.03 9.09
CA ALA A 155 -5.54 5.28 9.25
C ALA A 155 -6.02 4.70 7.91
N GLY A 156 -6.08 5.51 6.85
CA GLY A 156 -6.55 5.09 5.53
C GLY A 156 -5.72 3.96 4.94
N VAL A 157 -4.39 4.08 4.97
CA VAL A 157 -3.51 3.04 4.41
C VAL A 157 -3.56 1.78 5.27
N VAL A 158 -3.58 1.89 6.61
CA VAL A 158 -3.77 0.73 7.51
C VAL A 158 -5.06 0.00 7.15
N THR A 159 -6.19 0.71 7.03
CA THR A 159 -7.49 0.13 6.68
C THR A 159 -7.43 -0.56 5.32
N LEU A 160 -6.87 0.09 4.30
CA LEU A 160 -6.74 -0.52 2.97
C LEU A 160 -5.91 -1.81 3.01
N ARG A 161 -4.80 -1.81 3.76
CA ARG A 161 -3.93 -2.98 3.91
C ARG A 161 -4.63 -4.11 4.66
N LEU A 162 -5.37 -3.81 5.73
CA LEU A 162 -6.17 -4.79 6.45
C LEU A 162 -7.26 -5.39 5.55
N LEU A 163 -7.96 -4.58 4.76
CA LEU A 163 -8.97 -5.06 3.80
C LEU A 163 -8.37 -6.02 2.77
N VAL A 164 -7.25 -5.65 2.16
CA VAL A 164 -6.55 -6.51 1.19
C VAL A 164 -6.10 -7.81 1.83
N ARG A 165 -5.60 -7.77 3.07
CA ARG A 165 -5.24 -8.98 3.82
C ARG A 165 -6.45 -9.85 4.11
N SER A 166 -7.57 -9.28 4.55
CA SER A 166 -8.81 -10.03 4.78
C SER A 166 -9.30 -10.72 3.50
N LEU A 167 -9.24 -10.02 2.36
CA LEU A 167 -9.57 -10.60 1.06
C LEU A 167 -8.60 -11.74 0.67
N GLN A 168 -7.30 -11.58 0.95
CA GLN A 168 -6.31 -12.64 0.71
C GLN A 168 -6.53 -13.86 1.62
N MET A 169 -6.83 -13.65 2.90
CA MET A 169 -7.13 -14.74 3.84
C MET A 169 -8.39 -15.50 3.41
N PHE A 170 -9.44 -14.78 3.01
CA PHE A 170 -10.68 -15.38 2.51
C PHE A 170 -10.46 -16.17 1.20
N ALA A 171 -9.66 -15.64 0.27
CA ALA A 171 -9.29 -16.36 -0.95
C ALA A 171 -8.50 -17.64 -0.65
N ARG A 172 -7.56 -17.59 0.31
CA ARG A 172 -6.77 -18.76 0.74
C ARG A 172 -7.63 -19.82 1.43
N GLN A 173 -8.61 -19.42 2.24
CA GLN A 173 -9.58 -20.36 2.83
C GLN A 173 -10.37 -21.15 1.77
N ARG A 174 -10.55 -20.58 0.57
CA ARG A 174 -11.16 -21.24 -0.59
C ARG A 174 -10.18 -22.03 -1.46
N GLN A 175 -8.98 -22.32 -0.94
CA GLN A 175 -7.89 -23.02 -1.63
C GLN A 175 -7.39 -22.33 -2.92
N LEU A 176 -7.65 -21.04 -3.08
CA LEU A 176 -7.15 -20.25 -4.21
C LEU A 176 -5.75 -19.72 -3.88
N ASN A 177 -4.80 -19.94 -4.80
CA ASN A 177 -3.45 -19.39 -4.80
C ASN A 177 -2.60 -19.77 -3.57
N LEU A 178 -2.68 -21.04 -3.14
CA LEU A 178 -1.79 -21.63 -2.13
C LEU A 178 -0.35 -21.69 -2.66
N ILE A 179 0.63 -21.35 -1.82
CA ILE A 179 2.05 -21.50 -2.13
C ILE A 179 2.35 -23.00 -2.01
N PRO A 180 2.82 -23.67 -3.08
CA PRO A 180 3.16 -25.09 -3.00
C PRO A 180 4.42 -25.24 -2.14
N THR A 181 4.28 -25.88 -0.97
CA THR A 181 5.42 -26.27 -0.13
C THR A 181 5.92 -27.63 -0.60
N LEU A 182 7.20 -27.70 -0.97
CA LEU A 182 7.86 -28.97 -1.30
C LEU A 182 8.67 -29.43 -0.09
N VAL A 183 8.22 -30.50 0.57
CA VAL A 183 9.00 -31.17 1.61
C VAL A 183 9.91 -32.19 0.92
N VAL A 184 11.23 -32.02 1.06
CA VAL A 184 12.23 -32.95 0.49
C VAL A 184 12.80 -33.81 1.61
N GLY A 185 12.46 -35.10 1.61
CA GLY A 185 12.94 -36.07 2.59
C GLY A 185 11.92 -37.19 2.83
N GLN A 186 12.40 -38.35 3.30
CA GLN A 186 11.54 -39.50 3.69
C GLN A 186 11.63 -39.84 5.18
N GLY A 187 12.26 -38.97 5.98
CA GLY A 187 12.45 -39.20 7.42
C GLY A 187 11.19 -38.90 8.25
N PRO A 188 11.18 -39.31 9.54
CA PRO A 188 10.07 -39.01 10.46
C PRO A 188 9.80 -37.50 10.64
N GLU A 189 10.83 -36.67 10.52
CA GLU A 189 10.73 -35.19 10.50
C GLU A 189 9.86 -34.69 9.34
N ALA A 190 10.01 -35.28 8.15
CA ALA A 190 9.19 -34.93 6.99
C ALA A 190 7.72 -35.35 7.16
N ALA A 191 7.47 -36.43 7.91
CA ALA A 191 6.11 -36.86 8.26
C ALA A 191 5.45 -35.93 9.28
N LEU A 192 6.23 -35.27 10.16
CA LEU A 192 5.73 -34.22 11.04
C LEU A 192 5.32 -32.97 10.24
N CYS A 193 6.16 -32.52 9.30
CA CYS A 193 5.87 -31.35 8.45
C CYS A 193 4.67 -31.53 7.50
N ILE A 194 4.25 -32.78 7.23
CA ILE A 194 3.04 -33.07 6.43
C ILE A 194 1.78 -33.10 7.32
N LYS A 195 1.94 -33.36 8.62
CA LYS A 195 0.84 -33.41 9.59
C LYS A 195 0.48 -32.05 10.19
N GLU A 196 1.43 -31.11 10.23
CA GLU A 196 1.21 -29.69 10.56
C GLU A 196 0.56 -28.92 9.39
#